data_AF-A0A2J8RI37-F1
#
_entry.id   AF-A0A2J8RI37-F1
#
_cell.length_a   1.000
_cell.length_b   1.000
_cell.length_c   1.000
_cell.angle_alpha   90.00
_cell.angle_beta   90.00
_cell.angle_gamma   90.00
#
_symmetry.space_group_name_H-M   'P 1'
#
loop_
_entity.id
_entity.type
_entity.pdbx_description
1 polymer ?
#
loop_
_entity_poly.entity_id
_entity_poly.type
_entity_poly.pdbx_seq_one_letter_code
_entity_poly.pdbx_strand_id
1 'polypeptide(L)'
;MIFPVVRYALRWLRRPEDRAFSRAAMEVALRGVRKVLCVAEKNDAAKGIADLLSNGRMKRREGLSKFNKIYEFDYHLYGQNVTMAGVQWRSLDSLQ
;
A
#
# COMPACT_ATOMS: atom_id res chain seq x y z
N MET A 1 55.12 -2.42 -1.25
CA MET A 1 54.09 -1.36 -1.04
C MET A 1 52.94 -1.55 -2.03
N ILE A 2 51.93 -2.38 -1.75
CA ILE A 2 50.77 -2.64 -2.65
C ILE A 2 49.43 -2.64 -1.88
N PHE A 3 49.42 -2.25 -0.60
CA PHE A 3 48.26 -2.47 0.28
C PHE A 3 47.23 -1.33 0.45
N PRO A 4 47.38 -0.06 -0.01
CA PRO A 4 46.37 0.96 0.27
C PRO A 4 45.20 0.97 -0.73
N VAL A 5 45.40 0.58 -2.00
CA VAL A 5 44.39 0.73 -3.06
C VAL A 5 43.26 -0.30 -2.95
N VAL A 6 43.59 -1.53 -2.52
CA VAL A 6 42.60 -2.62 -2.35
C VAL A 6 41.57 -2.28 -1.27
N ARG A 7 41.95 -1.51 -0.23
CA ARG A 7 41.02 -1.05 0.81
C ARG A 7 40.06 0.04 0.35
N TYR A 8 40.47 0.90 -0.58
CA TYR A 8 39.56 1.90 -1.16
C TYR A 8 38.54 1.25 -2.10
N ALA A 9 38.94 0.25 -2.90
CA ALA A 9 38.04 -0.47 -3.78
C ALA A 9 36.97 -1.29 -3.02
N LEU A 10 37.33 -1.91 -1.89
CA LEU A 10 36.36 -2.63 -1.05
C LEU A 10 35.34 -1.71 -0.35
N ARG A 11 35.61 -0.41 -0.20
CA ARG A 11 34.65 0.54 0.36
C ARG A 11 33.58 0.96 -0.66
N TRP A 12 33.87 0.85 -1.96
CA TRP A 12 32.96 1.17 -3.06
C TRP A 12 32.05 0.01 -3.47
N LEU A 13 32.32 -1.21 -2.99
CA LEU A 13 31.42 -2.35 -3.13
C LEU A 13 30.45 -2.47 -1.94
N ARG A 14 30.15 -1.36 -1.26
CA ARG A 14 28.99 -1.30 -0.39
C ARG A 14 27.77 -1.06 -1.28
N ARG A 15 27.38 -2.12 -2.00
CA ARG A 15 26.09 -2.20 -2.66
C ARG A 15 25.04 -1.74 -1.65
N PRO A 16 24.04 -0.93 -2.03
CA PRO A 16 22.86 -0.74 -1.22
C PRO A 16 22.15 -2.08 -1.19
N GLU A 17 22.60 -2.97 -0.31
CA GLU A 17 21.93 -4.20 0.02
C GLU A 17 20.50 -3.83 0.36
N ASP A 18 19.56 -4.54 -0.25
CA ASP A 18 18.15 -4.57 0.04
C ASP A 18 17.90 -4.25 1.51
N ARG A 19 17.62 -2.98 1.80
CA ARG A 19 16.98 -2.62 3.07
C ARG A 19 15.60 -3.20 2.94
N ALA A 20 15.47 -4.50 3.24
CA ALA A 20 14.19 -5.13 3.52
C ALA A 20 13.49 -4.16 4.46
N PHE A 21 12.45 -3.48 3.97
CA PHE A 21 11.72 -2.48 4.74
C PHE A 21 11.31 -3.19 6.01
N SER A 22 11.98 -2.85 7.12
CA SER A 22 11.77 -3.59 8.35
C SER A 22 10.32 -3.38 8.76
N ARG A 23 9.69 -4.42 9.28
CA ARG A 23 8.31 -4.33 9.79
C ARG A 23 8.15 -3.14 10.75
N ALA A 24 9.18 -2.88 11.56
CA ALA A 24 9.26 -1.70 12.43
C ALA A 24 9.25 -0.37 11.67
N ALA A 25 9.94 -0.25 10.53
CA ALA A 25 9.91 0.95 9.69
C ALA A 25 8.51 1.17 9.08
N MET A 26 7.82 0.11 8.64
CA MET A 26 6.44 0.19 8.16
C MET A 26 5.45 0.55 9.27
N GLU A 27 5.61 -0.01 10.48
CA GLU A 27 4.83 0.38 11.65
C GLU A 27 4.99 1.87 11.96
N VAL A 28 6.22 2.40 11.89
CA VAL A 28 6.46 3.84 12.07
C VAL A 28 5.86 4.67 10.95
N ALA A 29 5.97 4.24 9.69
CA ALA A 29 5.42 4.98 8.55
C ALA A 29 3.89 5.04 8.57
N LEU A 30 3.24 4.00 9.08
CA LEU A 30 1.79 3.92 9.19
C LEU A 30 1.25 4.54 10.48
N ARG A 31 2.12 4.99 11.41
CA ARG A 31 1.68 5.65 12.65
C ARG A 31 0.82 6.87 12.36
N GLY A 32 -0.45 6.78 12.75
CA GLY A 32 -1.41 7.89 12.63
C GLY A 32 -2.18 7.90 11.31
N VAL A 33 -1.94 6.93 10.43
CA VAL A 33 -2.77 6.73 9.24
C VAL A 33 -4.12 6.20 9.68
N ARG A 34 -5.20 6.92 9.36
CA ARG A 34 -6.58 6.52 9.69
C ARG A 34 -7.32 5.90 8.52
N LYS A 35 -6.99 6.34 7.30
CA LYS A 35 -7.62 5.91 6.06
C LYS A 35 -6.57 5.60 5.01
N VAL A 36 -6.74 4.49 4.31
CA VAL A 36 -5.87 4.07 3.21
C VAL A 36 -6.73 3.87 1.97
N LEU A 37 -6.32 4.50 0.88
CA LEU A 37 -6.98 4.34 -0.41
C LEU A 37 -6.27 3.25 -1.22
N CYS A 38 -7.00 2.21 -1.58
CA CYS A 38 -6.54 1.14 -2.45
C CYS A 38 -7.17 1.34 -3.83
N VAL A 39 -6.32 1.45 -4.85
CA VAL A 39 -6.76 1.63 -6.23
C VAL A 39 -6.50 0.35 -7.01
N ALA A 40 -7.54 -0.18 -7.65
CA ALA A 40 -7.44 -1.29 -8.59
C ALA A 40 -7.70 -0.81 -10.02
N GLU A 41 -7.24 -1.59 -11.00
CA GLU A 41 -7.50 -1.32 -12.42
C GLU A 41 -8.97 -1.56 -12.81
N LYS A 42 -9.61 -2.54 -12.17
CA LYS A 42 -11.00 -2.99 -12.42
C LYS A 42 -11.83 -2.96 -11.14
N ASN A 43 -13.13 -2.65 -11.26
CA ASN A 43 -14.06 -2.70 -10.12
C ASN A 43 -14.18 -4.13 -9.56
N ASP A 44 -14.27 -5.15 -10.41
CA ASP A 44 -14.36 -6.54 -9.95
C ASP A 44 -13.16 -6.96 -9.09
N ALA A 45 -11.97 -6.44 -9.42
CA ALA A 45 -10.76 -6.67 -8.61
C ALA A 45 -10.86 -5.94 -7.26
N ALA A 46 -11.30 -4.68 -7.24
CA ALA A 46 -11.52 -3.95 -5.99
C ALA A 46 -12.55 -4.66 -5.09
N LYS A 47 -13.65 -5.16 -5.68
CA LYS A 47 -14.68 -5.93 -4.97
C LYS A 47 -14.11 -7.22 -4.40
N GLY A 48 -13.42 -8.02 -5.21
CA GLY A 48 -12.87 -9.32 -4.79
C GLY A 48 -11.83 -9.17 -3.67
N ILE A 49 -10.95 -8.17 -3.76
CA ILE A 49 -9.95 -7.90 -2.73
C ILE A 49 -10.62 -7.42 -1.44
N ALA A 50 -11.59 -6.50 -1.53
CA ALA A 50 -12.29 -6.02 -0.35
C ALA A 50 -13.12 -7.12 0.33
N ASP A 51 -13.76 -8.00 -0.44
CA ASP A 51 -14.54 -9.12 0.07
C ASP A 51 -13.64 -10.13 0.80
N LEU A 52 -12.49 -10.47 0.20
CA LEU A 52 -11.49 -11.38 0.77
C LEU A 52 -10.87 -10.80 2.06
N LEU A 53 -10.47 -9.53 2.05
CA LEU A 53 -9.81 -8.91 3.22
C LEU A 53 -10.79 -8.62 4.37
N SER A 54 -12.06 -8.35 4.06
CA SER A 54 -13.08 -8.08 5.08
C SER A 54 -13.82 -9.33 5.58
N ASN A 55 -13.60 -10.49 4.96
CA ASN A 55 -14.42 -11.69 5.11
C ASN A 55 -15.92 -11.39 4.91
N GLY A 56 -16.27 -10.65 3.86
CA GLY A 56 -17.66 -10.28 3.53
C GLY A 56 -18.27 -9.14 4.37
N ARG A 57 -17.50 -8.51 5.27
CA ARG A 57 -17.97 -7.37 6.09
C ARG A 57 -17.75 -6.00 5.44
N MET A 58 -17.36 -5.96 4.17
CA MET A 58 -17.15 -4.71 3.45
C MET A 58 -18.44 -3.90 3.29
N LYS A 59 -18.34 -2.59 3.49
CA LYS A 59 -19.41 -1.62 3.25
C LYS A 59 -19.26 -1.08 1.85
N ARG A 60 -20.24 -1.36 1.01
CA ARG A 60 -20.31 -0.79 -0.34
C ARG A 60 -20.92 0.62 -0.27
N ARG A 61 -20.22 1.61 -0.84
CA ARG A 61 -20.70 2.97 -1.05
C ARG A 61 -20.76 3.30 -2.54
N GLU A 62 -21.72 4.14 -2.91
CA GLU A 62 -21.84 4.70 -4.25
C GLU A 62 -20.74 5.77 -4.43
N GLY A 63 -19.92 5.60 -5.47
CA GLY A 63 -18.98 6.64 -5.90
C GLY A 63 -19.64 7.64 -6.86
N LEU A 64 -18.83 8.56 -7.38
CA LEU A 64 -19.28 9.59 -8.33
C LEU A 64 -19.71 9.01 -9.68
N SER A 65 -19.16 7.86 -10.06
CA SER A 65 -19.52 7.15 -11.29
C SER A 65 -20.43 5.97 -10.97
N LYS A 66 -21.50 5.79 -11.77
CA LYS A 66 -22.46 4.68 -11.65
C LYS A 66 -21.78 3.29 -11.61
N PHE A 67 -20.65 3.17 -12.30
CA PHE A 67 -19.88 1.93 -12.44
C PHE A 67 -18.79 1.77 -11.39
N ASN A 68 -18.31 2.83 -10.74
CA ASN A 68 -17.27 2.69 -9.72
C ASN A 68 -17.87 2.69 -8.32
N LYS A 69 -17.76 1.54 -7.66
CA LYS A 69 -18.22 1.39 -6.28
C LYS A 69 -17.01 1.51 -5.35
N ILE A 70 -17.22 2.15 -4.21
CA ILE A 70 -16.22 2.28 -3.17
C ILE A 70 -16.48 1.18 -2.15
N TYR A 71 -15.47 0.39 -1.82
CA TYR A 71 -15.58 -0.68 -0.82
C TYR A 71 -14.78 -0.29 0.41
N GLU A 72 -15.48 0.13 1.46
CA GLU A 72 -14.89 0.49 2.75
C GLU A 72 -14.87 -0.73 3.68
N PHE A 73 -13.73 -1.00 4.31
CA PHE A 73 -13.62 -2.03 5.33
C PHE A 73 -12.54 -1.69 6.35
N ASP A 74 -12.75 -2.13 7.58
CA ASP A 74 -11.76 -1.97 8.64
C ASP A 74 -10.73 -3.11 8.56
N TYR A 75 -9.46 -2.76 8.65
CA TYR A 75 -8.36 -3.70 8.55
C TYR A 75 -7.25 -3.36 9.56
N HIS A 76 -6.53 -4.38 10.02
CA HIS A 76 -5.38 -4.23 10.91
C HIS A 76 -4.09 -4.26 10.09
N LEU A 77 -3.57 -3.11 9.69
CA LEU A 77 -2.28 -3.00 9.03
C LEU A 77 -1.19 -2.70 10.05
N TYR A 78 -0.17 -3.57 10.13
CA TYR A 78 1.04 -3.35 10.94
C TYR A 78 0.72 -2.90 12.38
N GLY A 79 -0.21 -3.59 13.04
CA GLY A 79 -0.59 -3.28 14.43
C GLY A 79 -1.41 -2.01 14.63
N GLN A 80 -1.87 -1.35 13.56
CA GLN A 80 -2.79 -0.21 13.62
C GLN A 80 -4.12 -0.55 12.95
N ASN A 81 -5.22 -0.09 13.55
CA ASN A 81 -6.54 -0.18 12.95
C ASN A 81 -6.66 0.93 11.92
N VAL A 82 -6.87 0.56 10.66
CA VAL A 82 -7.05 1.48 9.56
C VAL A 82 -8.34 1.16 8.81
N THR A 83 -9.02 2.18 8.30
CA THR A 83 -10.12 1.97 7.37
C THR A 83 -9.57 2.00 5.95
N MET A 84 -9.64 0.86 5.27
CA MET A 84 -9.24 0.70 3.89
C MET A 84 -10.42 1.02 2.97
N ALA A 85 -10.19 1.72 1.87
CA ALA A 85 -11.20 2.02 0.86
C ALA A 85 -10.70 1.57 -0.52
N GLY A 86 -11.35 0.58 -1.12
CA GLY A 86 -11.04 0.07 -2.45
C GLY A 86 -11.83 0.79 -3.55
N VAL A 87 -11.16 1.31 -4.58
CA VAL A 87 -11.76 2.01 -5.74
C VAL A 87 -11.07 1.65 -7.05
N GLN A 88 -11.73 1.87 -8.19
CA GLN A 88 -11.12 1.76 -9.51
C GLN A 88 -10.42 3.07 -9.95
N TRP A 89 -9.23 2.97 -10.56
CA TRP A 89 -8.43 4.13 -11.03
C TRP A 89 -9.20 5.09 -11.95
N ARG A 90 -10.02 4.54 -12.87
CA ARG A 90 -10.82 5.32 -13.83
C ARG A 90 -11.84 6.27 -13.22
N SER A 91 -12.07 6.21 -11.91
CA SER A 91 -13.03 7.08 -11.24
C SER A 91 -12.43 8.38 -10.70
N LEU A 92 -11.09 8.49 -10.66
CA LEU A 92 -10.43 9.73 -10.27
C LEU A 92 -10.44 10.77 -11.40
N ASP A 93 -10.49 10.33 -12.66
CA ASP A 93 -10.57 11.21 -13.83
C ASP A 93 -11.95 11.89 -13.98
N SER A 94 -12.98 11.44 -13.24
CA SER A 94 -14.33 12.01 -13.26
C SER A 94 -14.54 13.18 -12.29
N LEU A 95 -13.47 13.63 -11.62
CA LEU A 95 -13.47 14.72 -10.63
C LEU A 95 -12.98 16.07 -11.20
N GLN A 96 -12.83 16.18 -12.53
CA GLN A 96 -12.69 17.47 -13.22
C GLN A 96 -14.01 17.91 -13.84
#